data_AF-A0A7Y2AJR6-F1
#
_entry.id   AF-A0A7Y2AJR6-F1
#
_cell.length_a   1.000
_cell.length_b   1.000
_cell.length_c   1.000
_cell.angle_alpha   90.00
_cell.angle_beta   90.00
_cell.angle_gamma   90.00
#
_symmetry.space_group_name_H-M   'P 1'
#
loop_
_entity.id
_entity.type
_entity.pdbx_description
1 polymer ?
#
loop_
_entity_poly.entity_id
_entity_poly.type
_entity_poly.pdbx_seq_one_letter_code
_entity_poly.pdbx_strand_id
1 'polypeptide(L)'
;LRDHGRMKSGHRVLVNGASGGVGMFAVQIAKANDCHVTAVASASNAEFCQSLGADDFLDYAETDFTKSDQQWDLIFDAAGKSSYWSCRKVLNPKGRFVSTEPSVRGILMSLVSWPLSKSGKVMLAKPNGDDLRELIELHSEGKLSVTIDRQYDLRETSQAHRRVETGVDRGKVVINVTQVDQ
;
A
#
# COMPACT_ATOMS: atom_id res chain seq x y z
N LEU A 1 -8.43 0.94 0.81
CA LEU A 1 -8.66 1.33 -0.60
C LEU A 1 -10.12 1.70 -0.87
N ARG A 2 -11.09 0.82 -0.60
CA ARG A 2 -12.54 1.06 -0.77
C ARG A 2 -13.10 2.24 0.06
N ASP A 3 -12.96 2.20 1.38
CA ASP A 3 -13.75 3.10 2.25
C ASP A 3 -13.23 4.54 2.28
N HIS A 4 -11.92 4.70 2.43
CA HIS A 4 -11.28 6.02 2.47
C HIS A 4 -10.90 6.51 1.08
N GLY A 5 -10.40 5.61 0.23
CA GLY A 5 -9.96 5.91 -1.13
C GLY A 5 -11.09 5.94 -2.16
N ARG A 6 -12.28 5.40 -1.85
CA ARG A 6 -13.45 5.35 -2.75
C ARG A 6 -13.08 4.85 -4.15
N MET A 7 -12.20 3.85 -4.16
CA MET A 7 -11.71 3.17 -5.36
C MET A 7 -12.87 2.57 -6.14
N LYS A 8 -12.81 2.61 -7.48
CA LYS A 8 -13.77 2.00 -8.39
C LYS A 8 -13.02 1.39 -9.58
N SER A 9 -13.68 0.45 -10.26
CA SER A 9 -13.21 -0.07 -11.55
C SER A 9 -12.86 1.06 -12.53
N GLY A 10 -11.76 0.87 -13.26
CA GLY A 10 -11.20 1.85 -14.20
C GLY A 10 -10.43 3.01 -13.58
N HIS A 11 -10.38 3.14 -12.24
CA HIS A 11 -9.57 4.17 -11.60
C HIS A 11 -8.08 3.96 -11.84
N ARG A 12 -7.33 5.06 -11.95
CA ARG A 12 -5.87 5.09 -11.88
C ARG A 12 -5.45 5.17 -10.42
N VAL A 13 -4.75 4.14 -9.93
CA VAL A 13 -4.33 4.01 -8.53
C VAL A 13 -2.81 4.01 -8.46
N LEU A 14 -2.22 4.93 -7.72
CA LEU A 14 -0.79 4.90 -7.39
C LEU A 14 -0.60 4.32 -5.99
N VAL A 15 0.30 3.35 -5.85
CA VAL A 15 0.68 2.75 -4.57
C VAL A 15 2.13 3.10 -4.26
N ASN A 16 2.36 3.96 -3.27
CA ASN A 16 3.71 4.28 -2.80
C ASN A 16 4.16 3.33 -1.70
N GLY A 17 5.35 2.75 -1.85
CA GLY A 17 5.83 1.64 -1.02
C GLY A 17 5.23 0.29 -1.45
N ALA A 18 5.06 0.10 -2.76
CA ALA A 18 4.32 -1.02 -3.35
C ALA A 18 4.90 -2.41 -3.04
N SER A 19 6.22 -2.54 -2.86
CA SER A 19 6.85 -3.82 -2.53
C SER A 19 6.72 -4.20 -1.05
N GLY A 20 6.42 -3.24 -0.18
CA GLY A 20 6.37 -3.45 1.26
C GLY A 20 5.14 -4.23 1.72
N GLY A 21 5.11 -4.56 3.01
CA GLY A 21 4.10 -5.46 3.55
C GLY A 21 2.64 -5.01 3.42
N VAL A 22 2.35 -3.71 3.34
CA VAL A 22 0.98 -3.23 3.04
C VAL A 22 0.81 -2.95 1.56
N GLY A 23 1.82 -2.37 0.91
CA GLY A 23 1.81 -2.04 -0.52
C GLY A 23 1.53 -3.25 -1.40
N MET A 24 2.10 -4.41 -1.09
CA MET A 24 1.95 -5.59 -1.94
C MET A 24 0.49 -6.07 -2.03
N PHE A 25 -0.26 -5.90 -0.94
CA PHE A 25 -1.69 -6.20 -0.92
C PHE A 25 -2.48 -5.09 -1.61
N ALA A 26 -2.08 -3.83 -1.42
CA ALA A 26 -2.76 -2.71 -2.04
C ALA A 26 -2.73 -2.77 -3.58
N VAL A 27 -1.59 -3.19 -4.16
CA VAL A 27 -1.47 -3.46 -5.61
C VAL A 27 -2.48 -4.52 -6.04
N GLN A 28 -2.43 -5.70 -5.42
CA GLN A 28 -3.28 -6.84 -5.79
C GLN A 28 -4.78 -6.53 -5.61
N ILE A 29 -5.18 -5.88 -4.51
CA ILE A 29 -6.57 -5.49 -4.25
C ILE A 29 -7.06 -4.49 -5.30
N ALA A 30 -6.23 -3.49 -5.66
CA ALA A 30 -6.58 -2.54 -6.70
C ALA A 30 -6.73 -3.23 -8.07
N LYS A 31 -5.83 -4.17 -8.40
CA LYS A 31 -5.93 -4.96 -9.63
C LYS A 31 -7.15 -5.87 -9.67
N ALA A 32 -7.48 -6.53 -8.57
CA ALA A 32 -8.70 -7.34 -8.45
C ALA A 32 -10.00 -6.52 -8.58
N ASN A 33 -9.91 -5.18 -8.47
CA ASN A 33 -11.00 -4.24 -8.67
C ASN A 33 -10.92 -3.52 -10.03
N ASP A 34 -10.25 -4.12 -11.02
CA ASP A 34 -10.10 -3.60 -12.39
C ASP A 34 -9.54 -2.17 -12.46
N CYS A 35 -8.65 -1.81 -11.54
CA CYS A 35 -7.92 -0.55 -11.61
C CYS A 35 -6.66 -0.67 -12.46
N HIS A 36 -6.21 0.48 -12.98
CA HIS A 36 -4.87 0.66 -13.54
C HIS A 36 -3.93 1.08 -12.41
N VAL A 37 -2.91 0.29 -12.11
CA VAL A 37 -2.06 0.43 -10.93
C VAL A 37 -0.65 0.85 -11.31
N THR A 38 -0.23 1.99 -10.79
CA THR A 38 1.16 2.46 -10.81
C THR A 38 1.81 2.10 -9.47
N ALA A 39 2.83 1.25 -9.48
CA ALA A 39 3.61 0.90 -8.30
C ALA A 39 4.83 1.82 -8.14
N VAL A 40 5.09 2.30 -6.93
CA VAL A 40 6.31 3.04 -6.60
C VAL A 40 7.10 2.27 -5.54
N ALA A 41 8.33 1.87 -5.89
CA ALA A 41 9.28 1.17 -5.01
C ALA A 41 10.71 1.44 -5.49
N SER A 42 11.72 0.76 -4.92
CA SER A 42 13.10 0.82 -5.42
C SER A 42 13.23 0.05 -6.74
N ALA A 43 14.16 0.42 -7.62
CA ALA A 43 14.38 -0.24 -8.91
C ALA A 43 14.46 -1.78 -8.82
N SER A 44 15.11 -2.30 -7.78
CA SER A 44 15.23 -3.75 -7.55
C SER A 44 13.88 -4.45 -7.41
N ASN A 45 12.80 -3.75 -7.11
CA ASN A 45 11.47 -4.30 -6.88
C ASN A 45 10.53 -4.17 -8.09
N ALA A 46 11.02 -3.74 -9.26
CA ALA A 46 10.21 -3.56 -10.46
C ALA A 46 9.47 -4.85 -10.87
N GLU A 47 10.23 -5.93 -11.10
CA GLU A 47 9.67 -7.24 -11.50
C GLU A 47 8.72 -7.81 -10.46
N PHE A 48 9.02 -7.60 -9.16
CA PHE A 48 8.15 -8.02 -8.09
C PHE A 48 6.83 -7.25 -8.10
N CYS A 49 6.85 -5.93 -8.26
CA CYS A 49 5.61 -5.15 -8.33
C CYS A 49 4.77 -5.52 -9.56
N GLN A 50 5.41 -5.82 -10.69
CA GLN A 50 4.75 -6.30 -11.90
C GLN A 50 4.13 -7.68 -11.70
N SER A 51 4.80 -8.61 -11.00
CA SER A 51 4.24 -9.93 -10.70
C SER A 51 3.05 -9.88 -9.74
N LEU A 52 2.93 -8.82 -8.92
CA LEU A 52 1.74 -8.51 -8.13
C LEU A 52 0.60 -7.89 -8.97
N GLY A 53 0.85 -7.59 -10.25
CA GLY A 53 -0.12 -7.07 -11.20
C GLY A 53 -0.02 -5.58 -11.50
N ALA A 54 1.00 -4.86 -11.02
CA ALA A 54 1.17 -3.45 -11.38
C ALA A 54 1.32 -3.27 -12.90
N ASP A 55 0.59 -2.29 -13.46
CA ASP A 55 0.63 -1.97 -14.89
C ASP A 55 1.80 -1.05 -15.22
N ASP A 56 2.08 -0.08 -14.34
CA ASP A 56 3.22 0.82 -14.42
C ASP A 56 4.11 0.71 -13.19
N PHE A 57 5.39 1.05 -13.33
CA PHE A 57 6.36 1.08 -12.25
C PHE A 57 7.16 2.40 -12.26
N LEU A 58 7.39 2.97 -11.08
CA LEU A 58 8.26 4.14 -10.87
C LEU A 58 9.29 3.82 -9.80
N ASP A 59 10.58 4.03 -10.11
CA ASP A 59 11.62 4.04 -9.09
C ASP A 59 11.59 5.38 -8.34
N TYR A 60 11.39 5.34 -7.02
CA TYR A 60 11.37 6.55 -6.21
C TYR A 60 12.73 7.26 -6.15
N ALA A 61 13.83 6.57 -6.43
CA ALA A 61 15.16 7.17 -6.42
C ALA A 61 15.39 8.07 -7.64
N GLU A 62 14.76 7.76 -8.76
CA GLU A 62 14.91 8.47 -10.02
C GLU A 62 13.73 9.41 -10.31
N THR A 63 12.51 9.01 -9.90
CA THR A 63 11.28 9.71 -10.27
C THR A 63 10.50 10.17 -9.04
N ASP A 64 10.34 11.49 -8.91
CA ASP A 64 9.36 12.10 -8.01
C ASP A 64 8.00 12.15 -8.72
N PHE A 65 7.14 11.16 -8.45
CA PHE A 65 5.81 11.06 -9.05
C PHE A 65 4.92 12.28 -8.78
N THR A 66 5.21 13.10 -7.75
CA THR A 66 4.44 14.31 -7.45
C THR A 66 4.71 15.47 -8.41
N LYS A 67 5.73 15.31 -9.27
CA LYS A 67 6.07 16.22 -10.37
C LYS A 67 5.72 15.67 -11.74
N SER A 68 5.05 14.50 -11.79
CA SER A 68 4.59 13.91 -13.04
C SER A 68 3.44 14.70 -13.65
N ASP A 69 3.32 14.65 -14.97
CA ASP A 69 2.13 15.12 -15.70
C ASP A 69 0.98 14.11 -15.62
N GLN A 70 1.23 12.89 -15.11
CA GLN A 70 0.19 11.90 -14.88
C GLN A 70 -0.72 12.31 -13.71
N GLN A 71 -1.98 11.86 -13.78
CA GLN A 71 -2.94 12.05 -12.71
C GLN A 71 -3.55 10.73 -12.25
N TRP A 72 -3.86 10.66 -10.96
CA TRP A 72 -4.42 9.48 -10.31
C TRP A 72 -5.72 9.78 -9.57
N ASP A 73 -6.65 8.84 -9.59
CA ASP A 73 -7.90 8.91 -8.83
C ASP A 73 -7.67 8.56 -7.36
N LEU A 74 -6.66 7.72 -7.08
CA LEU A 74 -6.27 7.36 -5.73
C LEU A 74 -4.75 7.28 -5.63
N ILE A 75 -4.19 7.98 -4.65
CA ILE A 75 -2.81 7.78 -4.19
C ILE A 75 -2.88 7.13 -2.82
N PHE A 76 -2.36 5.90 -2.71
CA PHE A 76 -2.23 5.15 -1.47
C PHE A 76 -0.77 5.12 -1.03
N ASP A 77 -0.45 5.89 0.01
CA ASP A 77 0.90 6.00 0.57
C ASP A 77 1.08 5.02 1.73
N ALA A 78 1.59 3.83 1.41
CA ALA A 78 1.96 2.79 2.38
C ALA A 78 3.35 3.03 2.98
N ALA A 79 4.21 3.80 2.30
CA ALA A 79 5.54 4.13 2.79
C ALA A 79 5.51 5.23 3.86
N GLY A 80 4.43 6.02 3.93
CA GLY A 80 4.30 7.13 4.88
C GLY A 80 5.21 8.32 4.59
N LYS A 81 5.76 8.39 3.37
CA LYS A 81 6.80 9.35 2.97
C LYS A 81 6.27 10.45 2.05
N SER A 82 5.00 10.42 1.67
CA SER A 82 4.42 11.40 0.74
C SER A 82 3.61 12.48 1.45
N SER A 83 3.76 13.72 0.99
CA SER A 83 2.95 14.84 1.45
C SER A 83 1.65 14.93 0.68
N TYR A 84 0.52 14.98 1.39
CA TYR A 84 -0.79 15.26 0.80
C TYR A 84 -0.78 16.48 -0.13
N TRP A 85 -0.10 17.56 0.25
CA TRP A 85 -0.08 18.80 -0.54
C TRP A 85 0.65 18.65 -1.88
N SER A 86 1.68 17.81 -1.92
CA SER A 86 2.38 17.46 -3.17
C SER A 86 1.50 16.53 -4.01
N CYS A 87 0.96 15.47 -3.40
CA CYS A 87 0.08 14.51 -4.07
C CYS A 87 -1.19 15.16 -4.63
N ARG A 88 -1.76 16.17 -3.96
CA ARG A 88 -2.97 16.87 -4.41
C ARG A 88 -2.83 17.49 -5.81
N LYS A 89 -1.61 17.85 -6.22
CA LYS A 89 -1.34 18.43 -7.54
C LYS A 89 -1.55 17.42 -8.66
N VAL A 90 -1.20 16.16 -8.39
CA VAL A 90 -1.27 15.03 -9.32
C VAL A 90 -2.47 14.11 -9.10
N LEU A 91 -3.44 14.52 -8.26
CA LEU A 91 -4.72 13.84 -8.17
C LEU A 91 -5.66 14.34 -9.27
N ASN A 92 -6.48 13.45 -9.84
CA ASN A 92 -7.62 13.84 -10.67
C ASN A 92 -8.62 14.71 -9.87
N PRO A 93 -9.53 15.44 -10.55
CA PRO A 93 -10.70 15.99 -9.89
C PRO A 93 -11.44 14.91 -9.11
N LYS A 94 -11.79 15.17 -7.84
CA LYS A 94 -12.39 14.18 -6.91
C LYS A 94 -11.46 13.04 -6.44
N GLY A 95 -10.19 13.08 -6.85
CA GLY A 95 -9.20 12.09 -6.43
C GLY A 95 -8.90 12.14 -4.94
N ARG A 96 -8.39 11.03 -4.41
CA ARG A 96 -8.17 10.86 -2.98
C ARG A 96 -6.73 10.49 -2.64
N PHE A 97 -6.24 11.03 -1.55
CA PHE A 97 -4.98 10.62 -0.93
C PHE A 97 -5.28 9.82 0.33
N VAL A 98 -4.68 8.65 0.49
CA VAL A 98 -4.79 7.84 1.70
C VAL A 98 -3.40 7.45 2.16
N SER A 99 -3.06 7.70 3.42
CA SER A 99 -1.77 7.29 4.00
C SER A 99 -1.98 6.34 5.17
N THR A 100 -1.09 5.36 5.31
CA THR A 100 -1.08 4.43 6.46
C THR A 100 -0.35 5.00 7.67
N GLU A 101 0.40 6.09 7.51
CA GLU A 101 1.22 6.66 8.58
C GLU A 101 0.38 7.51 9.53
N PRO A 102 0.21 7.08 10.80
CA PRO A 102 -0.52 7.85 11.79
C PRO A 102 0.32 9.03 12.27
N SER A 103 0.06 10.21 11.73
CA SER A 103 0.71 11.45 12.19
C SER A 103 -0.31 12.51 12.59
N VAL A 104 0.03 13.34 13.59
CA VAL A 104 -0.78 14.50 14.02
C VAL A 104 -1.09 15.40 12.81
N ARG A 105 -0.09 15.62 11.96
CA ARG A 105 -0.22 16.38 10.71
C ARG A 105 -1.21 15.72 9.75
N GLY A 106 -1.16 14.39 9.61
CA GLY A 106 -2.08 13.65 8.76
C GLY A 106 -3.52 13.64 9.28
N ILE A 107 -3.72 13.60 10.60
CA ILE A 107 -5.05 13.72 11.23
C ILE A 107 -5.63 15.11 10.97
N LEU A 108 -4.86 16.17 11.23
CA LEU A 108 -5.28 17.55 10.94
C LEU A 108 -5.62 17.74 9.45
N MET A 109 -4.77 17.20 8.56
CA MET A 109 -5.01 17.20 7.11
C MET A 109 -6.33 16.50 6.76
N SER A 110 -6.65 15.38 7.41
CA SER A 110 -7.89 14.64 7.17
C SER A 110 -9.13 15.48 7.48
N LEU A 111 -9.07 16.29 8.54
CA LEU A 111 -10.17 17.19 8.94
C LEU A 111 -10.30 18.36 7.95
N VAL A 112 -9.20 19.03 7.63
CA VAL A 112 -9.20 20.23 6.78
C VAL A 112 -9.56 19.91 5.32
N SER A 113 -9.16 18.74 4.82
CA SER A 113 -9.39 18.35 3.43
C SER A 113 -10.71 17.61 3.19
N TRP A 114 -11.44 17.23 4.23
CA TRP A 114 -12.71 16.51 4.10
C TRP A 114 -13.76 17.16 3.18
N PRO A 115 -14.02 18.49 3.25
CA PRO A 115 -14.99 19.13 2.36
C PRO A 115 -14.44 19.42 0.96
N LEU A 116 -13.14 19.22 0.72
CA LEU A 116 -12.52 19.52 -0.57
C LEU A 116 -12.82 18.42 -1.59
N SER A 117 -12.88 18.80 -2.87
CA SER A 117 -13.04 17.85 -3.96
C SER A 117 -11.92 16.81 -3.97
N LYS A 118 -10.67 17.24 -3.81
CA LYS A 118 -9.52 16.37 -3.57
C LYS A 118 -9.34 16.23 -2.07
N SER A 119 -9.69 15.08 -1.49
CA SER A 119 -9.63 14.84 -0.05
C SER A 119 -8.45 13.96 0.33
N GLY A 120 -7.83 14.20 1.47
CA GLY A 120 -6.82 13.31 2.04
C GLY A 120 -7.31 12.66 3.33
N LYS A 121 -6.82 11.45 3.62
CA LYS A 121 -7.17 10.73 4.85
C LYS A 121 -6.02 9.88 5.38
N VAL A 122 -5.79 9.91 6.68
CA VAL A 122 -5.00 8.89 7.36
C VAL A 122 -5.89 7.70 7.68
N MET A 123 -5.43 6.51 7.32
CA MET A 123 -6.11 5.26 7.61
C MET A 123 -5.58 4.68 8.92
N LEU A 124 -6.45 4.59 9.92
CA LEU A 124 -6.21 3.77 11.10
C LEU A 124 -6.86 2.42 10.87
N ALA A 125 -6.06 1.35 10.94
CA ALA A 125 -6.57 -0.01 10.78
C ALA A 125 -7.58 -0.32 11.90
N LYS A 126 -8.74 -0.82 11.51
CA LYS A 126 -9.77 -1.34 12.42
C LYS A 126 -10.04 -2.79 12.04
N PRO A 127 -9.97 -3.73 12.98
CA PRO A 127 -10.34 -5.11 12.70
C PRO A 127 -11.78 -5.19 12.19
N ASN A 128 -11.97 -5.86 11.06
CA ASN A 128 -13.27 -6.07 10.43
C ASN A 128 -13.31 -7.47 9.82
N GLY A 129 -14.25 -8.29 10.26
CA GLY A 129 -14.39 -9.67 9.79
C GLY A 129 -14.83 -9.77 8.33
N ASP A 130 -15.59 -8.78 7.84
CA ASP A 130 -16.04 -8.76 6.45
C ASP A 130 -14.90 -8.42 5.50
N ASP A 131 -14.05 -7.46 5.88
CA ASP A 131 -12.83 -7.15 5.12
C ASP A 131 -11.89 -8.35 5.09
N LEU A 132 -11.73 -9.07 6.20
CA LEU A 132 -10.91 -10.28 6.24
C LEU A 132 -11.48 -11.38 5.34
N ARG A 133 -12.81 -11.55 5.30
CA ARG A 133 -13.47 -12.53 4.44
C ARG A 133 -13.25 -12.23 2.96
N GLU A 134 -13.34 -10.97 2.57
CA GLU A 134 -13.03 -10.52 1.20
C GLU A 134 -11.59 -10.84 0.81
N LEU A 135 -10.63 -10.60 1.72
CA LEU A 135 -9.22 -10.97 1.48
C LEU A 135 -9.01 -12.48 1.34
N ILE A 136 -9.73 -13.29 2.12
CA ILE A 136 -9.70 -14.76 2.01
C ILE A 136 -10.27 -15.21 0.67
N GLU A 137 -11.39 -14.63 0.23
CA GLU A 137 -12.00 -14.94 -1.07
C GLU A 137 -11.04 -14.61 -2.21
N LEU A 138 -10.48 -13.40 -2.24
CA LEU A 138 -9.45 -13.01 -3.22
C LEU A 138 -8.25 -13.96 -3.23
N HIS A 139 -7.83 -14.42 -2.05
CA HIS A 139 -6.73 -15.38 -1.94
C HIS A 139 -7.11 -16.75 -2.52
N SER A 140 -8.30 -17.26 -2.19
CA SER A 140 -8.78 -18.55 -2.71
C SER A 140 -8.99 -18.57 -4.22
N GLU A 141 -9.31 -17.43 -4.82
CA GLU A 141 -9.43 -17.24 -6.27
C GLU A 141 -8.09 -17.04 -6.98
N GLY A 142 -6.97 -17.00 -6.24
CA GLY A 142 -5.64 -16.74 -6.79
C GLY A 142 -5.40 -15.28 -7.19
N LYS A 143 -6.31 -14.36 -6.83
CA LYS A 143 -6.19 -12.92 -7.11
C LYS A 143 -5.35 -12.16 -6.07
N LEU A 144 -5.07 -12.80 -4.95
CA LEU A 144 -4.24 -12.25 -3.88
C LEU A 144 -3.29 -13.32 -3.35
N SER A 145 -2.02 -12.96 -3.23
CA SER A 145 -0.96 -13.81 -2.71
C SER A 145 -0.22 -13.09 -1.58
N VAL A 146 0.31 -13.87 -0.64
CA VAL A 146 1.11 -13.37 0.47
C VAL A 146 2.58 -13.68 0.19
N THR A 147 3.36 -12.64 -0.07
CA THR A 147 4.83 -12.78 -0.15
C THR A 147 5.44 -12.65 1.24
N ILE A 148 6.21 -13.67 1.63
CA ILE A 148 6.97 -13.69 2.88
C ILE A 148 8.42 -13.34 2.54
N ASP A 149 8.92 -12.22 3.09
CA ASP A 149 10.33 -11.80 2.99
C ASP A 149 11.23 -12.81 3.72
N ARG A 150 10.83 -13.10 4.97
CA ARG A 150 11.54 -13.97 5.88
C ARG A 150 10.61 -14.55 6.92
N GLN A 151 10.95 -15.75 7.34
CA GLN A 151 10.36 -16.43 8.47
C GLN A 151 11.42 -16.57 9.56
N TYR A 152 10.99 -16.36 10.80
CA TYR A 152 11.79 -16.51 12.00
C TYR A 152 11.05 -17.38 13.00
N ASP A 153 11.75 -18.14 13.82
CA ASP A 153 11.13 -18.81 14.96
C ASP A 153 10.80 -17.80 16.07
N LEU A 154 9.88 -18.16 16.97
CA LEU A 154 9.51 -17.31 18.11
C LEU A 154 10.73 -16.86 18.93
N ARG A 155 11.74 -17.72 19.08
CA ARG A 155 12.98 -17.41 19.81
C ARG A 155 13.84 -16.34 19.12
N GLU A 156 13.63 -16.12 17.82
CA GLU A 156 14.37 -15.20 16.99
C GLU A 156 13.65 -13.85 16.79
N THR A 157 12.60 -13.58 17.56
CA THR A 157 11.80 -12.34 17.48
C THR A 157 12.66 -11.06 17.49
N SER A 158 13.75 -11.04 18.27
CA SER A 158 14.67 -9.89 18.29
C SER A 158 15.37 -9.66 16.93
N GLN A 159 15.72 -10.73 16.22
CA GLN A 159 16.29 -10.66 14.88
C GLN A 159 15.22 -10.23 13.85
N ALA A 160 13.99 -10.74 13.99
CA ALA A 160 12.86 -10.34 13.17
C ALA A 160 12.58 -8.83 13.28
N HIS A 161 12.62 -8.27 14.50
CA HIS A 161 12.47 -6.83 14.72
C HIS A 161 13.58 -6.03 14.03
N ARG A 162 14.87 -6.38 14.24
CA ARG A 162 15.98 -5.71 13.56
C ARG A 162 15.85 -5.74 12.04
N ARG A 163 15.39 -6.86 11.46
CA ARG A 163 15.14 -6.99 10.02
C ARG A 163 14.07 -6.03 9.51
N VAL A 164 13.01 -5.80 10.29
CA VAL A 164 11.96 -4.84 9.96
C VAL A 164 12.46 -3.40 10.10
N GLU A 165 13.28 -3.12 11.12
CA GLU A 165 13.88 -1.79 11.36
C GLU A 165 14.82 -1.35 10.24
N THR A 166 15.52 -2.28 9.57
CA THR A 166 16.31 -1.96 8.37
C THR A 166 15.45 -1.68 7.13
N GLY A 167 14.12 -1.82 7.24
CA GLY A 167 13.16 -1.73 6.14
C GLY A 167 12.92 -3.09 5.48
N VAL A 168 11.66 -3.53 5.40
CA VAL A 168 11.28 -4.74 4.67
C VAL A 168 11.24 -4.42 3.18
N ASP A 169 12.05 -5.12 2.39
CA ASP A 169 12.21 -4.84 0.96
C ASP A 169 11.04 -5.43 0.16
N ARG A 170 10.62 -6.68 0.49
CA ARG A 170 9.56 -7.40 -0.22
C ARG A 170 8.63 -8.17 0.71
N GLY A 171 7.42 -7.65 0.91
CA GLY A 171 6.34 -8.36 1.59
C GLY A 171 6.41 -8.37 3.11
N LYS A 172 6.17 -9.52 3.75
CA LYS A 172 6.00 -9.64 5.21
C LYS A 172 7.10 -10.47 5.87
N VAL A 173 7.53 -10.01 7.05
CA VAL A 173 8.30 -10.84 7.99
C VAL A 173 7.29 -11.55 8.90
N VAL A 174 7.42 -12.86 9.05
CA VAL A 174 6.51 -13.69 9.85
C VAL A 174 7.26 -14.44 10.95
N ILE A 175 6.57 -14.65 12.07
CA ILE A 175 7.10 -15.43 13.20
C ILE A 175 6.34 -16.76 13.24
N ASN A 176 7.08 -17.86 13.21
CA ASN A 176 6.54 -19.18 13.47
C ASN A 176 6.37 -19.38 14.97
N VAL A 177 5.13 -19.63 15.40
CA VAL A 177 4.77 -19.84 16.81
C VAL A 177 4.57 -21.31 17.16
N THR A 178 4.58 -22.20 16.17
CA THR A 178 4.46 -23.65 16.37
C THR A 178 5.82 -24.32 16.25
N GLN A 179 6.50 -24.53 17.39
CA GLN A 179 7.26 -25.76 17.57
C GLN A 179 6.21 -26.82 17.96
N VAL A 180 5.79 -27.67 17.02
CA VAL A 180 5.28 -28.99 17.42
C VAL A 180 6.55 -29.79 17.66
N ASP A 181 6.96 -29.88 18.93
CA ASP A 181 7.93 -30.89 19.34
C ASP A 181 7.30 -32.25 18.94
N GLN A 182 7.84 -32.90 17.91
CA GLN A 182 7.61 -34.31 17.62
C GLN A 182 8.64 -35.16 18.36
#